data_AF-A0A256ZCM9-F1
#
_entry.id   AF-A0A256ZCM9-F1
#
_cell.length_a   1.000
_cell.length_b   1.000
_cell.length_c   1.000
_cell.angle_alpha   90.00
_cell.angle_beta   90.00
_cell.angle_gamma   90.00
#
_symmetry.space_group_name_H-M   'P 1'
#
loop_
_entity.id
_entity.type
_entity.pdbx_description
1 polymer ?
#
loop_
_entity_poly.entity_id
_entity_poly.type
_entity_poly.pdbx_seq_one_letter_code
_entity_poly.pdbx_strand_id
1 'polypeptide(L)' 'MVDVSVKPLNSSPARRFCIERGVPIARFMLDTFYGGLGELVTLLGVSPTSVPVVGSAIKVAKALKAPAAFVASLNQVGGG' A
#
# COMPACT_ATOMS: atom_id res chain seq x y z
N MET A 1 11.33 -17.94 -12.24
CA MET A 1 10.39 -16.99 -12.87
C MET A 1 9.12 -17.03 -12.03
N VAL A 2 8.89 -16.03 -11.19
CA VAL A 2 7.71 -16.00 -10.32
C VAL A 2 6.57 -15.45 -11.17
N ASP A 3 5.62 -16.32 -11.53
CA ASP A 3 4.39 -15.92 -12.20
C ASP A 3 3.53 -15.17 -11.17
N VAL A 4 3.60 -13.84 -11.20
CA VAL A 4 2.71 -12.98 -10.43
C VAL A 4 1.48 -12.77 -11.28
N SER A 5 0.50 -13.66 -11.17
CA SER A 5 -0.82 -13.47 -11.77
C SER A 5 -1.46 -12.21 -11.15
N VAL A 6 -1.34 -11.07 -11.85
CA VAL A 6 -1.88 -9.79 -11.41
C VAL A 6 -3.38 -9.83 -11.62
N LYS A 7 -4.14 -10.15 -10.56
CA LYS A 7 -5.60 -9.95 -10.59
C LYS A 7 -5.91 -8.48 -10.89
N PRO A 8 -7.01 -8.18 -11.61
CA PRO A 8 -7.39 -6.80 -11.90
C PRO A 8 -7.39 -5.96 -10.63
N LEU A 9 -6.83 -4.74 -10.71
CA LEU A 9 -6.64 -3.80 -9.60
C LEU A 9 -7.94 -3.52 -8.80
N ASN A 10 -9.11 -3.78 -9.38
CA ASN A 10 -10.44 -3.58 -8.82
C ASN A 10 -11.04 -4.79 -8.08
N SER A 11 -10.35 -5.94 -8.02
CA SER A 11 -10.92 -7.17 -7.45
C SER A 11 -10.98 -7.21 -5.92
N SER A 12 -10.22 -6.34 -5.22
CA SER A 12 -10.18 -6.28 -3.76
C SER A 12 -11.54 -5.92 -3.14
N PRO A 13 -12.12 -6.77 -2.27
CA PRO A 13 -13.34 -6.45 -1.52
C PRO A 13 -13.20 -5.19 -0.67
N ALA A 14 -12.04 -5.00 -0.04
CA ALA A 14 -11.74 -3.80 0.75
C ALA A 14 -11.78 -2.53 -0.11
N ARG A 15 -11.28 -2.61 -1.35
CA ARG A 15 -11.29 -1.47 -2.27
C ARG A 15 -12.71 -1.11 -2.72
N ARG A 16 -13.54 -2.11 -3.02
CA ARG A 16 -14.96 -1.91 -3.36
C ARG A 16 -15.71 -1.22 -2.22
N PHE A 17 -15.57 -1.74 -1.00
CA PHE A 17 -16.13 -1.13 0.20
C PHE A 17 -15.70 0.35 0.37
N CYS A 18 -14.40 0.63 0.21
CA CYS A 18 -13.85 1.98 0.31
C CYS A 18 -14.44 2.93 -0.74
N ILE A 19 -14.59 2.48 -1.99
CA ILE A 19 -15.20 3.27 -3.07
C ILE A 19 -16.68 3.55 -2.77
N GLU A 20 -17.45 2.52 -2.40
CA GLU A 20 -18.89 2.62 -2.09
C GLU A 20 -19.16 3.57 -0.90
N ARG A 21 -18.24 3.63 0.06
CA ARG A 21 -18.37 4.45 1.27
C ARG A 21 -17.63 5.79 1.20
N GLY A 22 -16.91 6.08 0.12
CA GLY A 22 -16.11 7.30 -0.01
C GLY A 22 -14.96 7.41 0.99
N VAL A 23 -14.42 6.28 1.47
CA VAL A 23 -13.33 6.25 2.46
C VAL A 23 -12.00 5.99 1.75
N PRO A 24 -10.94 6.79 1.97
CA PRO A 24 -9.61 6.48 1.45
C PRO A 24 -9.12 5.11 1.95
N ILE A 25 -8.68 4.23 1.05
CA ILE A 25 -8.29 2.86 1.41
C ILE A 25 -7.16 2.83 2.47
N ALA A 26 -6.23 3.78 2.41
CA ALA A 26 -5.19 3.92 3.42
C ALA A 26 -5.77 4.20 4.81
N ARG A 27 -6.82 5.05 4.88
CA ARG A 27 -7.53 5.35 6.14
C ARG A 27 -8.27 4.10 6.65
N PHE A 28 -8.98 3.40 5.76
CA PHE A 28 -9.63 2.14 6.10
C PHE A 28 -8.67 1.10 6.68
N MET A 29 -7.48 0.93 6.07
CA MET A 29 -6.47 0.00 6.57
C MET A 29 -5.92 0.43 7.93
N LEU A 30 -5.63 1.71 8.13
CA LEU A 30 -5.20 2.23 9.43
C LEU A 30 -6.27 2.00 10.51
N ASP A 31 -7.52 2.38 10.25
CA ASP A 31 -8.59 2.24 11.24
C ASP A 31 -8.87 0.76 11.57
N THR A 32 -8.84 -0.12 10.57
CA THR A 32 -9.15 -1.55 10.74
C THR A 32 -8.05 -2.30 11.49
N PHE A 33 -6.78 -2.08 11.15
CA PHE A 33 -5.68 -2.87 11.70
C PHE A 33 -4.96 -2.20 12.88
N TYR A 34 -5.08 -0.88 13.00
CA TYR A 34 -4.29 -0.09 13.93
C TYR A 34 -5.13 0.86 14.81
N GLY A 35 -6.44 1.02 14.53
CA GLY A 35 -7.30 1.94 15.28
C GLY A 35 -7.46 1.62 16.78
N GLY A 36 -7.24 0.36 17.18
CA GLY A 36 -7.31 -0.08 18.57
C GLY A 36 -6.03 0.13 19.40
N LEU A 37 -4.94 0.61 18.80
CA LEU A 37 -3.65 0.69 19.49
C LEU A 37 -3.51 1.86 20.46
N GLY A 38 -4.40 2.87 20.38
CA GLY A 38 -4.27 4.10 21.18
C GLY A 38 -3.05 4.95 20.86
N GLU A 39 -2.29 4.58 19.83
CA GLU A 39 -1.04 5.23 19.40
C GLU A 39 -1.16 5.76 17.97
N LEU A 40 -0.40 6.83 17.69
CA LEU A 40 -0.29 7.36 16.34
C LEU A 40 0.53 6.41 15.46
N VAL A 41 -0.14 5.73 14.54
CA VAL A 41 0.52 4.86 13.56
C VAL A 41 0.94 5.67 12.34
N THR A 42 2.25 5.66 12.06
CA THR A 42 2.83 6.28 10.86
C THR A 42 2.96 5.24 9.75
N LEU A 43 2.35 5.54 8.59
CA LEU A 43 2.50 4.75 7.38
C LEU A 43 3.78 5.18 6.64
N LEU A 44 4.66 4.23 6.33
CA LEU A 44 5.82 4.50 5.49
C LEU A 44 5.39 4.63 4.03
N GLY A 45 5.28 5.85 3.53
CA GLY A 45 5.05 6.14 2.12
C GLY A 45 6.34 6.01 1.31
N VAL A 46 6.38 5.07 0.36
CA VAL A 46 7.53 4.85 -0.52
C VAL A 46 7.12 5.22 -1.94
N SER A 47 7.86 6.14 -2.56
CA SER A 47 7.76 6.39 -4.00
C SER A 47 8.89 5.66 -4.72
N PRO A 48 8.66 4.42 -5.19
CA PRO A 48 9.72 3.62 -5.77
C PRO A 48 10.07 4.14 -7.17
N THR A 49 11.37 4.24 -7.45
CA THR A 49 11.91 4.57 -8.78
C THR A 49 12.42 3.33 -9.53
N SER A 50 12.52 2.18 -8.84
CA SER A 50 13.03 0.93 -9.40
C SER A 50 12.61 -0.28 -8.57
N VAL A 51 12.69 -1.48 -9.16
CA VAL A 51 12.39 -2.76 -8.49
C VAL A 51 13.25 -3.00 -7.24
N PRO A 52 14.58 -2.71 -7.23
CA PRO A 52 15.39 -2.85 -6.02
C PRO A 52 14.90 -1.99 -4.84
N VAL A 53 14.38 -0.79 -5.12
CA VAL A 53 13.82 0.09 -4.07
C VAL A 53 12.59 -0.55 -3.44
N VAL A 54 11.72 -1.16 -4.24
CA VAL A 54 10.57 -1.93 -3.73
C VAL A 54 11.02 -3.06 -2.82
N GLY A 55 12.01 -3.85 -3.25
CA GLY A 55 12.55 -4.96 -2.47
C GLY A 55 13.14 -4.51 -1.12
N SER A 56 13.92 -3.43 -1.12
CA SER A 56 14.52 -2.86 0.09
C SER A 56 13.45 -2.31 1.05
N ALA A 57 12.46 -1.59 0.52
CA ALA A 57 11.35 -1.07 1.32
C ALA A 57 10.56 -2.19 2.02
N ILE A 58 10.27 -3.29 1.31
CA ILE A 58 9.59 -4.45 1.91
C ILE A 58 10.42 -5.06 3.04
N LYS A 59 11.74 -5.20 2.84
CA LYS A 59 12.63 -5.75 3.88
C LYS A 59 12.63 -4.88 5.14
N VAL A 60 12.76 -3.57 4.98
CA VAL A 60 12.74 -2.61 6.11
C VAL A 60 11.39 -2.62 6.82
N ALA A 61 10.28 -2.55 6.08
CA ALA A 61 8.94 -2.58 6.66
C ALA A 61 8.69 -3.85 7.49
N LYS A 62 9.13 -5.01 6.99
CA LYS A 62 9.06 -6.28 7.72
C LYS A 62 9.92 -6.27 8.99
N ALA A 63 11.16 -5.80 8.91
CA ALA A 63 12.06 -5.74 10.07
C ALA A 63 11.51 -4.84 11.18
N LEU A 64 10.88 -3.71 10.81
CA LEU A 64 10.29 -2.75 11.73
C LEU A 64 8.85 -3.09 12.14
N LYS A 65 8.25 -4.14 11.58
CA LYS A 65 6.81 -4.45 11.71
C LYS A 65 5.91 -3.24 11.42
N ALA A 66 6.35 -2.37 10.51
CA ALA A 66 5.70 -1.12 10.20
C ALA A 66 4.82 -1.26 8.95
N PRO A 67 3.61 -0.66 8.94
CA PRO A 67 2.81 -0.59 7.73
C PRO A 67 3.51 0.29 6.68
N ALA A 68 3.51 -0.16 5.43
CA ALA A 68 4.09 0.57 4.31
C ALA A 68 3.08 0.69 3.15
N ALA A 69 3.12 1.83 2.46
CA ALA A 69 2.35 2.10 1.26
C ALA A 69 3.29 2.49 0.12
N PHE A 70 3.13 1.85 -1.04
CA PHE A 70 3.80 2.27 -2.26
C PHE A 70 2.93 3.28 -2.99
N VAL A 71 3.49 4.44 -3.28
CA VAL A 71 2.82 5.57 -3.91
C VAL A 71 3.54 5.86 -5.22
N ALA A 72 2.83 5.81 -6.33
CA ALA A 72 3.36 6.24 -7.62
C ALA A 72 2.69 7.55 -8.01
N SER A 73 3.49 8.52 -8.46
CA SER A 73 2.95 9.70 -9.12
C SER A 73 2.45 9.36 -10.53
N LEU A 74 1.53 10.18 -11.05
CA LEU A 74 1.02 10.04 -12.43
C LEU A 74 2.16 10.04 -13.47
N ASN A 75 3.21 10.83 -13.22
CA ASN A 75 4.39 10.90 -14.10
C ASN A 75 5.21 9.61 -14.09
N GLN A 76 5.17 8.83 -13.00
CA GLN A 76 5.86 7.54 -12.90
C GLN A 76 5.11 6.40 -13.59
N VAL A 77 3.77 6.49 -13.70
CA VAL A 77 2.94 5.46 -14.36
C VAL A 77 2.60 5.80 -15.81
N GLY A 78 2.80 7.06 -16.24
CA GLY A 78 2.52 7.52 -17.60
C GLY A 78 3.62 7.23 -18.62
N GLY A 79 4.74 6.64 -18.21
CA GLY A 79 5.84 6.26 -19.09
C GLY A 79 5.82 4.77 -19.41
N GLY A 80 5.23 4.42 -20.57
CA GLY A 80 5.54 3.24 -21.41
C GLY A 80 5.50 1.86 -20.76
#